data_AF-A7SMS2-F1
#
_entry.id   AF-A7SMS2-F1
#
_cell.length_a   1.000
_cell.length_b   1.000
_cell.length_c   1.000
_cell.angle_alpha   90.00
_cell.angle_beta   90.00
_cell.angle_gamma   90.00
#
_symmetry.space_group_name_H-M   'P 1'
#
loop_
_entity.id
_entity.type
_entity.pdbx_description
1 polymer ?
#
loop_
_entity_poly.entity_id
_entity_poly.type
_entity_poly.pdbx_seq_one_letter_code
_entity_poly.pdbx_strand_id
1 'polypeptide(L)'
;GYGSITPRTQAGQLTTIAYALIGIPLTLLTLRSVGVHINAFHFYLIRSTHRKHCKNENALMKNTSGLLLTVIIVAVVMFFSVTSWTFTEAFYFVFVSCSTVGFGDYV
;
A
#
# COMPACT_ATOMS: atom_id res chain seq x y z
N GLY A 1 11.83 -2.18 -5.38
CA GLY A 1 12.99 -1.62 -4.65
C GLY A 1 13.54 -0.51 -5.51
N TYR A 2 13.55 0.72 -5.01
CA TYR A 2 13.74 1.91 -5.84
C TYR A 2 15.10 2.03 -6.53
N GLY A 3 16.14 1.36 -6.02
CA GLY A 3 17.45 1.32 -6.68
C GLY A 3 18.24 2.63 -6.66
N SER A 4 17.69 3.71 -6.08
CA SER A 4 18.37 5.00 -5.90
C SER A 4 19.65 4.89 -5.07
N ILE A 5 19.71 3.93 -4.14
CA ILE A 5 20.90 3.58 -3.36
C ILE A 5 21.07 2.06 -3.38
N THR A 6 22.23 1.56 -3.79
CA THR A 6 22.52 0.12 -3.96
C THR A 6 23.89 -0.28 -3.42
N PRO A 7 24.05 -1.51 -2.88
CA PRO A 7 25.33 -1.98 -2.36
C PRO A 7 26.34 -2.17 -3.49
N ARG A 8 27.49 -1.51 -3.37
CA ARG A 8 28.61 -1.60 -4.34
C ARG A 8 29.70 -2.59 -3.93
N THR A 9 29.73 -3.01 -2.66
CA THR A 9 30.74 -3.95 -2.13
C THR A 9 30.24 -5.39 -2.19
N GLN A 10 31.17 -6.34 -2.36
CA GLN A 10 30.85 -7.78 -2.38
C GLN A 10 30.15 -8.24 -1.10
N ALA A 11 30.66 -7.82 0.07
CA ALA A 11 30.04 -8.14 1.36
C ALA A 11 28.63 -7.55 1.49
N GLY A 12 28.41 -6.32 0.99
CA GLY A 12 27.09 -5.69 0.99
C GLY A 12 26.09 -6.45 0.12
N GLN A 13 26.50 -6.85 -1.08
CA GLN A 13 25.66 -7.63 -2.00
C GLN A 13 25.27 -8.99 -1.40
N LEU A 14 26.23 -9.72 -0.81
CA LEU A 14 25.95 -11.01 -0.19
C LEU A 14 24.98 -10.89 1.00
N THR A 15 25.16 -9.86 1.83
CA THR A 15 24.25 -9.55 2.95
C THR A 15 22.84 -9.22 2.45
N THR A 16 22.72 -8.45 1.35
CA THR A 16 21.42 -8.15 0.74
C THR A 16 20.72 -9.40 0.21
N ILE A 17 21.45 -10.35 -0.38
CA ILE A 17 20.88 -11.63 -0.83
C ILE A 17 20.31 -12.41 0.36
N ALA A 18 21.09 -12.57 1.44
CA ALA A 18 20.64 -13.28 2.64
C ALA A 18 19.40 -12.60 3.28
N TYR A 19 19.42 -11.27 3.37
CA TYR A 19 18.27 -10.49 3.85
C TYR A 19 17.03 -10.68 2.98
N ALA A 20 17.16 -10.63 1.65
CA ALA A 20 16.03 -10.77 0.74
C ALA A 20 15.40 -12.16 0.80
N LEU A 21 16.21 -13.22 0.93
CA LEU A 21 15.73 -14.61 1.02
C LEU A 21 14.82 -14.84 2.22
N ILE A 22 15.11 -14.22 3.36
CA ILE A 22 14.29 -14.33 4.58
C ILE A 22 13.18 -13.28 4.59
N GLY A 23 13.52 -12.05 4.19
CA GLY A 23 12.64 -10.88 4.26
C GLY A 23 11.46 -10.94 3.30
N ILE A 24 11.65 -11.39 2.05
CA ILE A 24 10.54 -11.45 1.07
C ILE A 24 9.44 -12.43 1.52
N PRO A 25 9.75 -13.68 1.92
CA PRO A 25 8.72 -14.58 2.46
C PRO A 25 8.00 -14.01 3.68
N LEU A 26 8.73 -13.45 4.64
CA LEU A 26 8.13 -12.84 5.84
C LEU A 26 7.23 -11.65 5.46
N THR A 27 7.67 -10.79 4.55
CA THR A 27 6.90 -9.63 4.06
C THR A 27 5.61 -10.08 3.39
N LEU A 28 5.64 -11.16 2.60
CA LEU A 28 4.43 -11.70 1.96
C LEU A 28 3.44 -12.25 3.00
N LEU A 29 3.94 -12.91 4.06
CA LEU A 29 3.11 -13.42 5.14
C LEU A 29 2.49 -12.29 5.96
N THR A 30 3.26 -11.26 6.30
CA THR A 30 2.76 -10.10 7.04
C THR A 30 1.78 -9.29 6.19
N LEU A 31 2.05 -9.11 4.89
CA LEU A 31 1.14 -8.42 3.97
C LEU A 31 -0.22 -9.11 3.92
N ARG A 32 -0.25 -10.45 3.87
CA ARG A 32 -1.51 -11.22 3.97
C ARG A 32 -2.25 -10.94 5.28
N SER A 33 -1.54 -10.99 6.42
CA SER A 33 -2.13 -10.72 7.74
C SER A 33 -2.70 -9.30 7.81
N VAL A 34 -1.92 -8.31 7.43
CA VAL A 34 -2.35 -6.90 7.41
C VAL A 34 -3.55 -6.70 6.48
N GLY A 35 -3.59 -7.36 5.32
CA GLY A 35 -4.72 -7.31 4.41
C GLY A 35 -6.04 -7.78 5.05
N VAL A 36 -6.01 -8.83 5.88
CA VAL A 36 -7.18 -9.29 6.63
C VAL A 36 -7.61 -8.26 7.67
N HIS A 37 -6.67 -7.66 8.40
CA HIS A 37 -6.96 -6.61 9.38
C HIS A 37 -7.55 -5.36 8.73
N ILE A 38 -7.02 -4.93 7.58
CA ILE A 38 -7.55 -3.81 6.81
C ILE A 38 -8.98 -4.10 6.35
N ASN A 39 -9.25 -5.31 5.86
CA ASN A 39 -10.60 -5.69 5.45
C ASN A 39 -11.57 -5.71 6.64
N ALA A 40 -11.14 -6.26 7.79
CA ALA A 40 -11.93 -6.23 9.02
C ALA A 40 -12.20 -4.80 9.51
N PHE A 41 -11.19 -3.92 9.45
CA PHE A 41 -11.32 -2.51 9.78
C PHE A 41 -12.26 -1.78 8.81
N HIS A 42 -12.18 -2.08 7.51
CA HIS A 42 -13.09 -1.54 6.50
C HIS A 42 -14.54 -1.97 6.77
N PHE A 43 -14.78 -3.24 7.10
CA PHE A 43 -16.09 -3.71 7.55
C PHE A 43 -16.55 -3.01 8.83
N TYR A 44 -15.64 -2.76 9.78
CA TYR A 44 -15.94 -2.01 10.99
C TYR A 44 -16.37 -0.56 10.69
N LEU A 45 -15.62 0.15 9.84
CA LEU A 45 -15.95 1.51 9.40
C LEU A 45 -17.29 1.57 8.67
N ILE A 46 -17.53 0.66 7.73
CA ILE A 46 -18.80 0.58 7.01
C ILE A 46 -19.95 0.33 7.97
N ARG A 47 -19.78 -0.58 8.94
CA ARG A 47 -20.83 -0.87 9.94
C ARG A 47 -21.07 0.30 10.88
N SER A 48 -20.04 1.11 11.17
CA SER A 48 -20.19 2.37 11.90
C SER A 48 -21.03 3.38 11.11
N THR A 49 -20.79 3.52 9.81
CA THR A 49 -21.57 4.40 8.92
C THR A 49 -22.99 3.88 8.67
N HIS A 50 -23.15 2.56 8.54
CA HIS A 50 -24.43 1.88 8.30
C HIS A 50 -25.34 1.83 9.53
N ARG A 51 -24.89 2.28 10.72
CA ARG A 51 -25.81 2.57 11.84
C ARG A 51 -26.72 3.79 11.58
N LYS A 52 -26.46 4.59 10.54
CA LYS A 52 -27.26 5.78 10.18
C LYS A 52 -28.10 5.66 8.88
N HIS A 53 -28.05 4.53 8.16
CA HIS A 53 -28.80 4.36 6.90
C HIS A 53 -29.27 2.90 6.71
N CYS A 54 -30.55 2.71 6.36
CA CYS A 54 -31.20 1.41 6.23
C CYS A 54 -30.77 0.61 4.99
N LYS A 55 -30.71 -0.73 5.18
CA LYS A 55 -30.55 -1.89 4.27
C LYS A 55 -30.29 -1.63 2.77
N ASN A 56 -29.15 -2.12 2.28
CA ASN A 56 -29.02 -2.66 0.91
C ASN A 56 -28.07 -3.87 0.88
N GLU A 57 -28.58 -5.05 0.48
CA GLU A 57 -27.89 -6.35 0.44
C GLU A 57 -26.80 -6.42 -0.65
N ASN A 58 -26.90 -5.56 -1.68
CA ASN A 58 -25.97 -5.49 -2.82
C ASN A 58 -24.66 -4.74 -2.52
N ALA A 59 -24.49 -4.21 -1.29
CA ALA A 59 -23.29 -3.47 -0.91
C ALA A 59 -22.07 -4.38 -0.69
N LEU A 60 -22.27 -5.65 -0.30
CA LEU A 60 -21.19 -6.56 0.09
C LEU A 60 -20.22 -6.87 -1.06
N MET A 61 -20.73 -7.07 -2.28
CA MET A 61 -19.90 -7.37 -3.46
C MET A 61 -19.26 -6.12 -4.09
N LYS A 62 -19.82 -4.93 -3.86
CA LYS A 62 -19.24 -3.64 -4.31
C LYS A 62 -18.13 -3.12 -3.39
N ASN A 63 -18.01 -3.66 -2.18
CA ASN A 63 -17.14 -3.13 -1.13
C ASN A 63 -15.67 -3.56 -1.23
N THR A 64 -15.35 -4.67 -1.92
CA THR A 64 -13.95 -5.11 -2.07
C THR A 64 -13.18 -4.22 -3.04
N SER A 65 -13.83 -3.74 -4.12
CA SER A 65 -13.23 -2.80 -5.08
C SER A 65 -13.11 -1.38 -4.50
N GLY A 66 -14.02 -0.98 -3.62
CA GLY A 66 -13.96 0.29 -2.90
C GLY A 66 -12.75 0.40 -1.96
N LEU A 67 -12.35 -0.70 -1.31
CA LEU A 67 -11.25 -0.70 -0.35
C LEU A 67 -9.92 -0.26 -0.98
N LEU A 68 -9.55 -0.85 -2.12
CA LEU A 68 -8.31 -0.49 -2.82
C LEU A 68 -8.30 0.99 -3.23
N LEU A 69 -9.43 1.49 -3.74
CA LEU A 69 -9.57 2.89 -4.11
C LEU A 69 -9.40 3.82 -2.88
N THR A 70 -10.02 3.46 -1.75
CA THR A 70 -9.89 4.26 -0.51
C THR A 70 -8.46 4.29 0.01
N VAL A 71 -7.73 3.18 -0.02
CA VAL A 71 -6.31 3.13 0.39
C VAL A 71 -5.45 4.00 -0.52
N ILE A 72 -5.64 3.94 -1.83
CA ILE A 72 -4.89 4.76 -2.80
C ILE A 72 -5.19 6.25 -2.58
N ILE A 73 -6.45 6.65 -2.42
CA ILE A 73 -6.82 8.06 -2.19
C ILE A 73 -6.18 8.59 -0.91
N VAL A 74 -6.26 7.83 0.19
CA VAL A 74 -5.66 8.23 1.47
C VAL A 74 -4.14 8.40 1.33
N ALA A 75 -3.47 7.48 0.63
CA ALA A 75 -2.04 7.58 0.39
C ALA A 75 -1.68 8.83 -0.44
N VAL A 76 -2.42 9.11 -1.51
CA VAL A 76 -2.16 10.29 -2.37
C VAL A 76 -2.35 11.60 -1.60
N VAL A 77 -3.42 11.71 -0.80
CA VAL A 77 -3.67 12.91 0.02
C VAL A 77 -2.56 13.09 1.06
N MET A 78 -2.12 12.01 1.72
CA MET A 78 -1.02 12.05 2.68
C MET A 78 0.26 12.58 2.03
N PHE A 79 0.69 11.98 0.91
CA PHE A 79 1.92 12.40 0.24
C PHE A 79 1.84 13.80 -0.34
N PHE A 80 0.71 14.17 -0.94
CA PHE A 80 0.45 15.53 -1.43
C PHE A 80 0.61 16.58 -0.32
N SER A 81 0.12 16.29 0.89
CA SER A 81 0.21 17.24 2.01
C SER A 81 1.62 17.39 2.61
N VAL A 82 2.47 16.37 2.48
CA VAL A 82 3.78 16.32 3.15
C VAL A 82 4.92 16.73 2.24
N THR A 83 4.85 16.40 0.94
CA THR A 83 6.02 16.46 0.05
C THR A 83 6.08 17.71 -0.84
N SER A 84 5.09 18.61 -0.74
CA SER A 84 4.90 19.74 -1.67
C SER A 84 4.79 19.33 -3.14
N TRP A 85 4.62 18.04 -3.44
CA TRP A 85 4.45 17.53 -4.80
C TRP A 85 3.08 17.92 -5.37
N THR A 86 2.99 18.00 -6.69
CA THR A 86 1.70 18.14 -7.38
C THR A 86 0.87 16.87 -7.23
N PHE A 87 -0.45 16.97 -7.42
CA PHE A 87 -1.34 15.80 -7.37
C PHE A 87 -0.89 14.67 -8.31
N THR A 88 -0.45 15.03 -9.53
CA THR A 88 0.01 14.06 -10.54
C THR A 88 1.25 13.31 -10.09
N GLU A 89 2.21 14.00 -9.48
CA GLU A 89 3.45 13.40 -8.96
C GLU A 89 3.16 12.49 -7.76
N ALA A 90 2.30 12.92 -6.83
CA ALA A 90 1.89 12.11 -5.70
C ALA A 90 1.13 10.84 -6.14
N PHE A 91 0.21 10.96 -7.10
CA PHE A 91 -0.51 9.81 -7.67
C PHE A 91 0.44 8.85 -8.38
N TYR A 92 1.35 9.38 -9.20
CA TYR A 92 2.38 8.61 -9.89
C TYR A 92 3.25 7.82 -8.90
N PHE A 93 3.75 8.49 -7.86
CA PHE A 93 4.56 7.87 -6.82
C PHE A 93 3.81 6.73 -6.11
N VAL A 94 2.58 6.97 -5.66
CA VAL A 94 1.76 5.93 -4.99
C VAL A 94 1.52 4.75 -5.91
N PHE A 95 1.20 4.98 -7.19
CA PHE A 95 0.97 3.90 -8.15
C PHE A 95 2.23 3.04 -8.39
N VAL A 96 3.36 3.67 -8.69
CA VAL A 96 4.65 2.99 -8.95
C VAL A 96 5.13 2.22 -7.71
N SER A 97 4.84 2.74 -6.52
CA SER A 97 5.20 2.12 -5.24
C SER A 97 4.31 0.90 -4.92
N CYS A 98 2.98 1.06 -5.00
CA CYS A 98 2.03 -0.01 -4.68
C CYS A 98 2.05 -1.14 -5.72
N SER A 99 2.30 -0.84 -7.00
CA SER A 99 2.49 -1.85 -8.05
C SER A 99 3.83 -2.57 -7.96
N THR A 100 4.71 -2.17 -7.03
CA THR A 100 6.07 -2.68 -6.84
C THR A 100 7.02 -2.46 -8.02
N VAL A 101 6.64 -1.61 -8.99
CA VAL A 101 7.50 -1.18 -10.10
C VAL A 101 8.73 -0.45 -9.57
N GLY A 102 8.51 0.56 -8.72
CA GLY A 102 9.56 1.25 -7.96
C GLY A 102 10.70 1.83 -8.80
N PHE A 103 10.42 2.78 -9.70
CA PHE A 103 11.45 3.43 -10.54
C PHE A 103 12.52 4.20 -9.74
N GLY A 104 12.15 4.83 -8.63
CA GLY A 104 13.08 5.52 -7.73
C GLY A 104 13.45 6.95 -8.14
N ASP A 105 12.71 7.51 -9.11
CA ASP A 105 12.71 8.90 -9.51
C ASP A 105 12.03 9.83 -8.47
N TYR A 106 11.00 9.32 -7.79
CA TYR A 106 10.40 9.91 -6.59
C TYR A 106 10.57 8.95 -5.42
N VAL A 107 11.01 9.48 -4.26
CA VAL A 107 11.28 8.74 -3.02
C VAL A 107 10.89 9.55 -1.79
#